data_AF-A0A4V5PNK6-F1
#
_entry.id   AF-A0A4V5PNK6-F1
#
_cell.length_a   1.000
_cell.length_b   1.000
_cell.length_c   1.000
_cell.angle_alpha   90.00
_cell.angle_beta   90.00
_cell.angle_gamma   90.00
#
_symmetry.space_group_name_H-M   'P 1'
#
loop_
_entity.id
_entity.type
_entity.pdbx_description
1 polymer ?
#
loop_
_entity_poly.entity_id
_entity_poly.type
_entity_poly.pdbx_seq_one_letter_code
_entity_poly.pdbx_strand_id
1 'polypeptide(L)'
;MPSLVRRSRGFILAALLGVSLAAVAGCGRNYGPYPATALEVNERILRIRGAFEKTKADPLANEVRLDLQRTETWIVTAEAEAKDGKVDERADLYLTTAEGQLSMIQTHYARRRAEEKLAKRREQALAPTADETSE
;
A
#
# COMPACT_ATOMS: atom_id res chain seq x y z
N MET A 1 70.30 14.53 -32.68
CA MET A 1 70.19 15.57 -33.72
C MET A 1 69.52 14.95 -34.94
N PRO A 2 68.51 15.58 -35.57
CA PRO A 2 67.74 16.74 -35.11
C PRO A 2 66.78 16.28 -33.98
N SER A 3 65.44 16.31 -33.93
CA SER A 3 64.35 16.80 -34.83
C SER A 3 63.01 16.88 -34.08
N LEU A 4 62.12 17.80 -34.48
CA LEU A 4 60.75 17.97 -33.97
C LEU A 4 59.78 18.39 -35.10
N VAL A 5 58.47 18.38 -34.80
CA VAL A 5 57.35 19.07 -35.50
C VAL A 5 56.80 18.50 -36.84
N ARG A 6 55.65 17.81 -36.76
CA ARG A 6 54.37 18.15 -37.44
C ARG A 6 53.26 17.21 -36.92
N ARG A 7 52.37 17.58 -35.99
CA ARG A 7 51.29 18.60 -36.00
C ARG A 7 50.08 18.24 -36.92
N SER A 8 49.08 17.63 -36.28
CA SER A 8 47.63 17.64 -36.56
C SER A 8 47.08 17.21 -37.94
N ARG A 9 46.28 16.14 -37.95
CA ARG A 9 44.79 16.19 -37.87
C ARG A 9 44.22 14.76 -37.78
N GLY A 10 43.25 14.53 -36.88
CA GLY A 10 42.69 13.19 -36.63
C GLY A 10 41.85 13.04 -35.34
N PHE A 11 41.29 14.14 -34.82
CA PHE A 11 40.26 14.06 -33.77
C PHE A 11 38.90 13.73 -34.41
N ILE A 12 37.94 13.27 -33.58
CA ILE A 12 36.54 12.96 -33.93
C ILE A 12 36.37 11.65 -34.73
N LEU A 13 36.56 10.50 -34.06
CA LEU A 13 35.89 9.22 -34.42
C LEU A 13 35.84 8.16 -33.29
N ALA A 14 36.16 8.53 -32.04
CA ALA A 14 36.30 7.60 -30.91
C ALA A 14 35.43 8.00 -29.69
N ALA A 15 34.22 8.53 -29.93
CA ALA A 15 33.42 9.20 -28.89
C ALA A 15 31.95 8.72 -28.78
N LEU A 16 31.56 7.60 -29.42
CA LEU A 16 30.16 7.15 -29.51
C LEU A 16 29.89 5.67 -29.17
N LEU A 17 30.88 4.93 -28.65
CA LEU A 17 30.74 3.49 -28.29
C LEU A 17 31.30 3.16 -26.89
N GLY A 18 31.19 4.09 -25.94
CA GLY A 18 31.81 3.98 -24.61
C GLY A 18 30.90 4.19 -23.40
N VAL A 19 29.58 4.33 -23.57
CA VAL A 19 28.65 4.71 -22.49
C VAL A 19 27.40 3.83 -22.53
N SER A 20 27.50 2.58 -22.04
CA SER A 20 26.35 1.64 -22.02
C SER A 20 26.31 0.61 -20.89
N LEU A 21 27.35 0.45 -20.06
CA LEU A 21 27.37 -0.53 -18.96
C LEU A 21 27.87 0.06 -17.61
N ALA A 22 27.19 1.11 -17.13
CA ALA A 22 27.43 1.70 -15.80
C ALA A 22 26.13 2.06 -15.06
N ALA A 23 25.01 1.43 -15.43
CA ALA A 23 23.65 1.78 -14.97
C ALA A 23 22.94 0.67 -14.16
N VAL A 24 23.67 -0.33 -13.66
CA VAL A 24 23.12 -1.43 -12.82
C VAL A 24 23.75 -1.39 -11.42
N ALA A 25 23.72 -0.20 -10.81
CA ALA A 25 24.20 0.07 -9.45
C ALA A 25 23.30 1.11 -8.76
N GLY A 26 21.99 0.87 -8.76
CA GLY A 26 20.97 1.84 -8.30
C GLY A 26 19.66 1.26 -7.76
N CYS A 27 19.51 -0.07 -7.70
CA CYS A 27 18.37 -0.72 -7.07
C CYS A 27 18.71 -1.00 -5.60
N GLY A 28 17.98 -0.40 -4.66
CA GLY A 28 18.34 -0.42 -3.22
C GLY A 28 18.83 0.92 -2.67
N ARG A 29 18.28 2.05 -3.14
CA ARG A 29 18.37 3.31 -2.39
C ARG A 29 17.65 3.09 -1.05
N ASN A 30 18.41 3.11 0.05
CA ASN A 30 17.93 2.84 1.40
C ASN A 30 16.91 3.90 1.89
N TYR A 31 15.67 3.76 1.45
CA TYR A 31 14.50 4.18 2.21
C TYR A 31 14.21 3.11 3.26
N GLY A 32 15.09 3.00 4.26
CA GLY A 32 14.66 2.49 5.56
C GLY A 32 13.57 3.43 6.10
N PRO A 33 12.61 2.93 6.89
CA PRO A 33 11.58 3.79 7.47
C PRO A 33 12.27 4.89 8.27
N TYR A 34 12.06 6.14 7.84
CA TYR A 34 12.57 7.28 8.60
C TYR A 34 11.76 7.34 9.91
N PRO A 35 12.40 7.44 11.09
CA PRO A 35 11.69 7.42 12.36
C PRO A 35 10.70 8.59 12.41
N ALA A 36 9.41 8.28 12.30
CA ALA A 36 8.34 9.26 12.18
C ALA A 36 8.30 10.16 13.42
N THR A 37 8.23 11.47 13.24
CA THR A 37 8.18 12.39 14.38
C THR A 37 6.92 12.15 15.21
N ALA A 38 6.96 12.50 16.50
CA ALA A 38 5.81 12.33 17.38
C ALA A 38 4.53 13.02 16.86
N LEU A 39 4.66 14.07 16.04
CA LEU A 39 3.52 14.69 15.34
C LEU A 39 2.95 13.78 14.25
N GLU A 40 3.80 13.26 13.36
CA GLU A 40 3.40 12.36 12.27
C GLU A 40 2.78 11.06 12.78
N VAL A 41 3.29 10.51 13.89
CA VAL A 41 2.72 9.34 14.58
C VAL A 41 1.31 9.64 15.11
N ASN A 42 1.10 10.80 15.74
CA ASN A 42 -0.22 11.23 16.24
C ASN A 42 -1.22 11.47 15.09
N GLU A 43 -0.79 12.06 13.97
CA GLU A 43 -1.66 12.16 12.79
C GLU A 43 -1.99 10.79 12.18
N ARG A 44 -1.02 9.87 12.12
CA ARG A 44 -1.22 8.50 11.61
C ARG A 44 -2.22 7.73 12.48
N ILE A 45 -2.11 7.87 13.80
CA ILE A 45 -3.11 7.42 14.78
C ILE A 45 -4.52 7.90 14.42
N LEU A 46 -4.71 9.21 14.20
CA LEU A 46 -6.02 9.78 13.87
C LEU A 46 -6.57 9.28 12.52
N ARG A 47 -5.71 9.20 11.49
CA ARG A 47 -6.10 8.64 10.17
C ARG A 47 -6.55 7.18 10.28
N ILE A 48 -5.82 6.35 11.01
CA ILE A 48 -6.16 4.94 11.25
C ILE A 48 -7.47 4.80 12.04
N ARG A 49 -7.76 5.70 12.99
CA ARG A 49 -9.01 5.68 13.77
C ARG A 49 -10.22 5.97 12.90
N GLY A 50 -10.14 6.99 12.04
CA GLY A 50 -11.17 7.27 11.05
C GLY A 50 -11.40 6.10 10.07
N ALA A 51 -10.33 5.42 9.65
CA ALA A 51 -10.43 4.22 8.82
C ALA A 51 -11.03 3.02 9.58
N PHE A 52 -10.66 2.82 10.84
CA PHE A 52 -11.15 1.73 11.69
C PHE A 52 -12.64 1.87 11.99
N GLU A 53 -13.10 3.02 12.50
CA GLU A 53 -14.52 3.23 12.81
C GLU A 53 -15.40 3.14 11.55
N LYS A 54 -14.92 3.64 10.40
CA LYS A 54 -15.59 3.42 9.10
C LYS A 54 -15.67 1.94 8.70
N THR A 55 -14.65 1.14 9.04
CA THR A 55 -14.60 -0.30 8.73
C THR A 55 -15.44 -1.13 9.73
N LYS A 56 -15.59 -0.64 10.96
CA LYS A 56 -16.40 -1.21 12.05
C LYS A 56 -17.90 -0.90 11.92
N ALA A 57 -18.26 0.21 11.27
CA ALA A 57 -19.62 0.59 10.89
C ALA A 57 -20.12 -0.08 9.58
N ASP A 58 -19.30 -0.92 8.94
CA ASP A 58 -19.69 -1.64 7.72
C ASP A 58 -20.71 -2.76 8.05
N PRO A 59 -21.80 -2.96 7.28
CA PRO A 59 -22.76 -4.06 7.50
C PRO A 59 -22.12 -5.46 7.57
N LEU A 60 -20.94 -5.66 6.98
CA LEU A 60 -20.20 -6.93 7.02
C LEU A 60 -19.27 -7.08 8.25
N ALA A 61 -19.21 -6.10 9.15
CA ALA A 61 -18.28 -6.09 10.29
C ALA A 61 -18.38 -7.29 11.23
N ASN A 62 -19.54 -7.95 11.30
CA ASN A 62 -19.70 -9.17 12.10
C ASN A 62 -18.98 -10.40 11.48
N GLU A 63 -18.80 -10.45 10.15
CA GLU A 63 -18.04 -11.52 9.48
C GLU A 63 -16.54 -11.49 9.87
N VAL A 64 -16.02 -10.30 10.25
CA VAL A 64 -14.60 -10.03 10.54
C VAL A 64 -14.36 -9.58 12.00
N ARG A 65 -15.31 -9.82 12.91
CA ARG A 65 -15.33 -9.25 14.28
C ARG A 65 -14.02 -9.46 15.06
N LEU A 66 -13.39 -10.62 14.95
CA LEU A 66 -12.12 -10.94 15.63
C LEU A 66 -10.93 -10.16 15.06
N ASP A 67 -10.95 -9.84 13.77
CA ASP A 67 -9.91 -9.05 13.12
C ASP A 67 -10.05 -7.57 13.46
N LEU A 68 -11.29 -7.06 13.56
CA LEU A 68 -11.56 -5.73 14.11
C LEU A 68 -11.05 -5.62 15.57
N GLN A 69 -11.33 -6.59 16.43
CA GLN A 69 -10.85 -6.58 17.82
C GLN A 69 -9.31 -6.62 17.93
N ARG A 70 -8.62 -7.39 17.05
CA ARG A 70 -7.14 -7.37 16.99
C ARG A 70 -6.61 -6.04 16.47
N THR A 71 -7.25 -5.47 15.45
CA THR A 71 -6.93 -4.14 14.91
C THR A 71 -7.04 -3.07 15.99
N GLU A 72 -8.17 -3.05 16.72
CA GLU A 72 -8.47 -2.15 17.84
C GLU A 72 -7.42 -2.28 18.97
N THR A 73 -6.92 -3.49 19.21
CA THR A 73 -5.86 -3.74 20.19
C THR A 73 -4.54 -3.07 19.78
N TRP A 74 -4.00 -3.34 18.58
CA TRP A 74 -2.76 -2.69 18.11
C TRP A 74 -2.91 -1.17 18.00
N ILE A 75 -4.09 -0.71 17.60
CA ILE A 75 -4.52 0.69 17.63
C ILE A 75 -4.28 1.27 19.03
N VAL A 76 -4.89 0.71 20.08
CA VAL A 76 -4.76 1.21 21.46
C VAL A 76 -3.33 1.09 21.98
N THR A 77 -2.60 0.02 21.65
CA THR A 77 -1.19 -0.12 22.07
C THR A 77 -0.33 1.00 21.47
N ALA A 78 -0.40 1.26 20.16
CA ALA A 78 0.33 2.37 19.54
C ALA A 78 -0.01 3.73 20.17
N GLU A 79 -1.27 3.90 20.60
CA GLU A 79 -1.75 5.09 21.29
C GLU A 79 -1.25 5.23 22.73
N ALA A 80 -0.78 4.16 23.35
CA ALA A 80 -0.12 4.20 24.65
C ALA A 80 1.37 4.55 24.47
N GLU A 81 2.10 3.80 23.63
CA GLU A 81 3.54 4.03 23.39
C GLU A 81 3.81 5.46 22.86
N ALA A 82 2.93 6.01 22.01
CA ALA A 82 3.06 7.38 21.48
C ALA A 82 2.86 8.51 22.52
N LYS A 83 2.27 8.21 23.69
CA LYS A 83 2.05 9.22 24.76
C LYS A 83 3.30 9.48 25.59
N ASP A 84 4.29 8.59 25.57
CA ASP A 84 5.57 8.75 26.27
C ASP A 84 6.53 9.76 25.61
N GLY A 85 6.07 10.46 24.56
CA GLY A 85 6.70 11.65 23.99
C GLY A 85 7.99 11.40 23.19
N LYS A 86 8.40 10.13 23.07
CA LYS A 86 9.52 9.68 22.24
C LYS A 86 9.00 9.07 20.94
N VAL A 87 9.84 9.06 19.92
CA VAL A 87 9.60 8.24 18.73
C VAL A 87 9.91 6.79 19.11
N ASP A 88 8.89 5.97 19.35
CA ASP A 88 9.03 4.52 19.52
C ASP A 88 8.73 3.80 18.19
N GLU A 89 9.74 3.07 17.70
CA GLU A 89 9.62 2.18 16.53
C GLU A 89 8.50 1.15 16.70
N ARG A 90 8.22 0.73 17.95
CA ARG A 90 7.12 -0.21 18.27
C ARG A 90 5.75 0.42 18.00
N ALA A 91 5.57 1.71 18.28
CA ALA A 91 4.34 2.42 17.94
C ALA A 91 4.10 2.38 16.42
N ASP A 92 5.14 2.64 15.61
CA ASP A 92 5.04 2.59 14.15
C ASP A 92 4.75 1.17 13.62
N LEU A 93 5.38 0.14 14.21
CA LEU A 93 5.09 -1.26 13.90
C LEU A 93 3.63 -1.64 14.21
N TYR A 94 3.08 -1.21 15.35
CA TYR A 94 1.67 -1.45 15.70
C TYR A 94 0.71 -0.73 14.73
N LEU A 95 1.01 0.51 14.33
CA LEU A 95 0.21 1.26 13.34
C LEU A 95 0.26 0.61 11.95
N THR A 96 1.45 0.21 11.51
CA THR A 96 1.66 -0.52 10.24
C THR A 96 0.90 -1.85 10.22
N THR A 97 0.89 -2.58 11.35
CA THR A 97 0.13 -3.82 11.50
C THR A 97 -1.38 -3.57 11.41
N ALA A 98 -1.88 -2.51 12.06
CA ALA A 98 -3.30 -2.13 11.99
C ALA A 98 -3.73 -1.70 10.58
N GLU A 99 -2.91 -0.92 9.86
CA GLU A 99 -3.16 -0.53 8.45
C GLU A 99 -3.25 -1.76 7.54
N GLY A 100 -2.34 -2.73 7.70
CA GLY A 100 -2.35 -3.99 6.96
C GLY A 100 -3.64 -4.79 7.18
N GLN A 101 -4.07 -4.94 8.44
CA GLN A 101 -5.30 -5.66 8.77
C GLN A 101 -6.56 -4.94 8.27
N LEU A 102 -6.62 -3.60 8.34
CA LEU A 102 -7.70 -2.81 7.76
C LEU A 102 -7.80 -3.00 6.24
N SER A 103 -6.67 -3.03 5.54
CA SER A 103 -6.62 -3.30 4.09
C SER A 103 -7.15 -4.69 3.75
N MET A 104 -6.80 -5.72 4.55
CA MET A 104 -7.32 -7.08 4.40
C MET A 104 -8.84 -7.16 4.63
N ILE A 105 -9.35 -6.48 5.66
CA ILE A 105 -10.79 -6.42 5.95
C ILE A 105 -11.56 -5.72 4.81
N GLN A 106 -11.06 -4.57 4.34
CA GLN A 106 -11.68 -3.83 3.23
C GLN A 106 -11.68 -4.65 1.93
N THR A 107 -10.61 -5.42 1.68
CA THR A 107 -10.52 -6.37 0.56
C THR A 107 -11.56 -7.49 0.70
N HIS A 108 -11.76 -8.03 1.91
CA HIS A 108 -12.81 -9.00 2.18
C HIS A 108 -14.21 -8.42 1.89
N TYR A 109 -14.54 -7.24 2.42
CA TYR A 109 -15.83 -6.58 2.15
C TYR A 109 -16.07 -6.34 0.65
N ALA A 110 -15.05 -5.91 -0.08
CA ALA A 110 -15.12 -5.71 -1.53
C ALA A 110 -15.42 -7.03 -2.28
N ARG A 111 -14.79 -8.14 -1.86
CA ARG A 111 -15.04 -9.48 -2.41
C ARG A 111 -16.48 -9.95 -2.13
N ARG A 112 -16.95 -9.88 -0.88
CA ARG A 112 -18.31 -10.29 -0.48
C ARG A 112 -19.40 -9.56 -1.28
N ARG A 113 -19.26 -8.24 -1.45
CA ARG A 113 -20.15 -7.42 -2.29
C ARG A 113 -20.13 -7.81 -3.77
N ALA A 114 -18.97 -8.22 -4.30
CA ALA A 114 -18.86 -8.73 -5.66
C ALA A 114 -19.52 -10.11 -5.83
N GLU A 115 -19.34 -11.02 -4.87
CA GLU A 115 -20.00 -12.33 -4.80
C GLU A 115 -21.54 -12.16 -4.80
N GLU A 116 -22.09 -11.32 -3.92
CA GLU A 116 -23.53 -11.02 -3.88
C GLU A 116 -24.07 -10.43 -5.18
N LYS A 117 -23.31 -9.51 -5.81
CA LYS A 117 -23.70 -8.88 -7.08
C LYS A 117 -23.70 -9.88 -8.23
N LEU A 118 -22.87 -10.92 -8.17
CA LEU A 118 -22.87 -12.02 -9.13
C LEU A 118 -24.00 -13.03 -8.85
N ALA A 119 -24.33 -13.29 -7.59
CA ALA A 119 -25.48 -14.13 -7.20
C ALA A 119 -26.80 -13.52 -7.72
N LYS A 120 -27.08 -12.25 -7.35
CA LYS A 120 -28.28 -11.50 -7.78
C LYS A 120 -28.46 -11.45 -9.30
N ARG A 121 -27.35 -11.36 -10.06
CA ARG A 121 -27.35 -11.41 -11.53
C ARG A 121 -27.70 -12.80 -12.10
N ARG A 122 -27.27 -13.88 -11.43
CA ARG A 122 -27.62 -15.26 -11.81
C ARG A 122 -29.09 -15.55 -11.51
N GLU A 123 -29.56 -15.13 -10.35
CA GLU A 123 -30.98 -15.21 -9.96
C GLU A 123 -31.87 -14.49 -11.00
N GLN A 124 -31.52 -13.27 -11.39
CA GLN A 124 -32.23 -12.51 -12.43
C GLN A 124 -32.19 -13.15 -13.82
N ALA A 125 -31.11 -13.85 -14.17
CA ALA A 125 -30.98 -14.56 -15.46
C ALA A 125 -31.62 -15.96 -15.46
N LEU A 126 -32.07 -16.46 -14.31
CA LEU A 126 -32.75 -17.74 -14.14
C LEU A 126 -34.23 -17.58 -13.77
N ALA A 127 -34.69 -16.35 -13.51
CA ALA A 127 -36.10 -16.04 -13.38
C ALA A 127 -36.78 -16.21 -14.75
N PRO A 128 -37.83 -17.04 -14.87
CA PRO A 128 -38.53 -17.21 -16.15
C PRO A 128 -39.21 -15.92 -16.56
N THR A 129 -39.13 -15.59 -17.85
CA THR A 129 -39.92 -14.52 -18.48
C THR A 129 -41.39 -14.90 -18.44
N ALA A 130 -42.15 -14.26 -17.55
CA ALA A 130 -43.55 -14.60 -17.23
C ALA A 130 -44.58 -14.23 -18.32
N ASP A 131 -44.15 -14.15 -19.58
CA ASP A 131 -44.96 -13.79 -20.77
C ASP A 131 -45.13 -14.97 -21.76
N GLU A 132 -44.40 -16.09 -21.62
CA GLU A 132 -44.49 -17.24 -22.57
C GLU A 132 -45.69 -18.18 -22.31
N THR A 133 -46.69 -17.74 -21.53
CA THR A 133 -47.93 -18.50 -21.29
C THR A 133 -49.17 -17.61 -21.44
N SER A 134 -49.40 -17.08 -22.65
CA SER A 134 -50.63 -16.36 -23.03
C SER A 134 -50.93 -16.49 -24.53
N GLU A 135 -51.25 -17.71 -24.95
CA GLU A 135 -52.03 -18.05 -26.16
C GLU A 135 -53.29 -18.83 -25.75
#